data_AF-A0A9D1ZKJ6-F1
#
_entry.id   AF-A0A9D1ZKJ6-F1
#
_cell.length_a   1.000
_cell.length_b   1.000
_cell.length_c   1.000
_cell.angle_alpha   90.00
_cell.angle_beta   90.00
_cell.angle_gamma   90.00
#
_symmetry.space_group_name_H-M   'P 1'
#
loop_
_entity.id
_entity.type
_entity.pdbx_description
1 polymer ?
#
loop_
_entity_poly.entity_id
_entity_poly.type
_entity_poly.pdbx_seq_one_letter_code
_entity_poly.pdbx_strand_id
1 'polypeptide(L)'
;MKKINKKTEKKQRVRILETGELGTVTDQQLMPRDGQLHRYMQVLLDKQPHRDRWFWDDQLGGTKETCRVTIEGESGQTLVYDLTMDYEKNRDITMTITGRNPNNLMEHRGLHMLMSSHLLEGFTAQEVEVE
;
A
#
# COMPACT_ATOMS: atom_id res chain seq x y z
N MET A 1 -12.33 20.14 -39.61
CA MET A 1 -11.23 19.49 -38.84
C MET A 1 -11.71 19.23 -37.42
N LYS A 2 -11.93 17.96 -37.03
CA LYS A 2 -12.34 17.62 -35.66
C LYS A 2 -11.10 17.60 -34.76
N LYS A 3 -11.03 18.52 -33.79
CA LYS A 3 -10.01 18.51 -32.73
C LYS A 3 -10.33 17.33 -31.80
N ILE A 4 -9.53 16.26 -31.90
CA ILE A 4 -9.61 15.14 -30.95
C ILE A 4 -8.98 15.64 -29.65
N ASN A 5 -9.80 15.82 -28.63
CA ASN A 5 -9.36 16.12 -27.28
C ASN A 5 -8.66 14.85 -26.76
N LYS A 6 -7.32 14.80 -26.83
CA LYS A 6 -6.52 13.74 -26.18
C LYS A 6 -6.70 13.93 -24.67
N LYS A 7 -7.73 13.27 -24.13
CA LYS A 7 -7.82 12.99 -22.68
C LYS A 7 -6.49 12.33 -22.34
N THR A 8 -5.64 12.99 -21.58
CA THR A 8 -4.36 12.43 -21.14
C THR A 8 -4.70 11.21 -20.31
N GLU A 9 -4.69 10.03 -20.93
CA GLU A 9 -4.85 8.78 -20.19
C GLU A 9 -3.71 8.74 -19.19
N LYS A 10 -4.06 8.91 -17.91
CA LYS A 10 -3.09 8.75 -16.83
C LYS A 10 -2.63 7.30 -16.94
N LYS A 11 -1.37 7.12 -17.35
CA LYS A 11 -0.76 5.80 -17.41
C LYS A 11 -0.84 5.17 -16.03
N GLN A 12 -1.24 3.91 -15.97
CA GLN A 12 -1.41 3.20 -14.70
C GLN A 12 -0.05 3.01 -14.05
N ARG A 13 0.08 3.51 -12.82
CA ARG A 13 1.24 3.29 -11.95
C ARG A 13 1.04 2.02 -11.13
N VAL A 14 2.07 1.21 -11.02
CA VAL A 14 2.06 -0.07 -10.29
C VAL A 14 3.34 -0.24 -9.49
N ARG A 15 3.29 -1.08 -8.45
CA ARG A 15 4.48 -1.61 -7.78
C ARG A 15 4.69 -3.07 -8.14
N ILE A 16 5.94 -3.50 -8.26
CA ILE A 16 6.29 -4.91 -8.29
C ILE A 16 6.18 -5.45 -6.86
N LEU A 17 5.37 -6.48 -6.63
CA LEU A 17 5.10 -6.96 -5.27
C LEU A 17 6.35 -7.50 -4.58
N GLU A 18 7.24 -8.16 -5.33
CA GLU A 18 8.48 -8.75 -4.82
C GLU A 18 9.49 -7.71 -4.31
N THR A 19 9.63 -6.57 -4.99
CA THR A 19 10.71 -5.59 -4.73
C THR A 19 10.23 -4.24 -4.21
N GLY A 20 8.93 -3.96 -4.36
CA GLY A 20 8.35 -2.62 -4.15
C GLY A 20 8.89 -1.57 -5.13
N GLU A 21 9.52 -1.98 -6.24
CA GLU A 21 9.91 -1.06 -7.32
C GLU A 21 8.66 -0.56 -8.04
N LEU A 22 8.66 0.73 -8.38
CA LEU A 22 7.57 1.35 -9.11
C LEU A 22 7.81 1.30 -10.62
N GLY A 23 6.71 1.30 -11.35
CA GLY A 23 6.75 1.40 -12.79
C GLY A 23 5.42 1.88 -13.37
N THR A 24 5.43 2.03 -14.68
CA THR A 24 4.29 2.49 -15.46
C THR A 24 3.88 1.42 -16.45
N VAL A 25 2.62 1.00 -16.44
CA VAL A 25 2.09 0.05 -17.43
C VAL A 25 2.13 0.74 -18.80
N THR A 26 2.79 0.09 -19.77
CA THR A 26 2.93 0.58 -21.15
C THR A 26 2.09 -0.22 -22.14
N ASP A 27 1.86 -1.50 -21.86
CA ASP A 27 1.06 -2.41 -22.68
C ASP A 27 0.44 -3.53 -21.84
N GLN A 28 -0.58 -4.20 -22.36
CA GLN A 28 -1.20 -5.36 -21.75
C GLN A 28 -1.80 -6.32 -22.78
N GLN A 29 -1.74 -7.61 -22.48
CA GLN A 29 -2.38 -8.66 -23.26
C GLN A 29 -3.05 -9.68 -22.34
N LEU A 30 -4.07 -10.36 -22.85
CA LEU A 30 -4.67 -11.50 -22.18
C LEU A 30 -3.96 -12.78 -22.65
N MET A 31 -3.42 -13.54 -21.72
CA MET A 31 -2.71 -14.78 -22.00
C MET A 31 -3.26 -15.92 -21.14
N PRO A 32 -3.38 -17.14 -21.70
CA PRO A 32 -3.77 -18.30 -20.91
C PRO A 32 -2.65 -18.69 -19.94
N ARG A 33 -3.00 -18.89 -18.68
CA ARG A 33 -2.14 -19.43 -17.60
C ARG A 33 -3.04 -20.27 -16.69
N ASP A 34 -2.60 -21.49 -16.36
CA ASP A 34 -3.35 -22.41 -15.47
C ASP A 34 -4.81 -22.66 -15.88
N GLY A 35 -5.09 -22.68 -17.19
CA GLY A 35 -6.42 -22.92 -17.74
C GLY A 35 -7.38 -21.71 -17.68
N GLN A 36 -6.90 -20.54 -17.21
CA GLN A 36 -7.65 -19.29 -17.17
C GLN A 36 -6.94 -18.18 -17.96
N LEU A 37 -7.67 -17.15 -18.38
CA LEU A 37 -7.08 -15.98 -19.02
C LEU A 37 -6.62 -14.98 -17.95
N HIS A 38 -5.34 -14.66 -17.97
CA HIS A 38 -4.71 -13.68 -17.09
C HIS A 38 -4.21 -12.47 -17.86
N ARG A 39 -4.10 -11.32 -17.19
CA ARG A 39 -3.44 -10.16 -17.77
C ARG A 39 -1.93 -10.32 -17.62
N TYR A 40 -1.23 -10.18 -18.73
CA TYR A 40 0.22 -10.04 -18.80
C TYR A 40 0.51 -8.61 -19.22
N MET A 41 1.19 -7.86 -18.35
CA MET A 41 1.36 -6.41 -18.47
C MET A 41 2.83 -6.07 -18.66
N GLN A 42 3.12 -5.23 -19.65
CA GLN A 42 4.44 -4.63 -19.81
C GLN A 42 4.54 -3.42 -18.88
N VAL A 43 5.60 -3.38 -18.08
CA VAL A 43 5.84 -2.31 -17.11
C VAL A 43 7.21 -1.70 -17.37
N LEU A 44 7.22 -0.39 -17.66
CA LEU A 44 8.42 0.43 -17.69
C LEU A 44 8.81 0.76 -16.25
N LEU A 45 9.91 0.17 -15.77
CA LEU A 45 10.39 0.34 -14.40
C LEU A 45 11.10 1.69 -14.20
N ASP A 46 10.91 2.30 -13.04
CA ASP A 46 11.47 3.62 -12.73
C ASP A 46 13.00 3.56 -12.57
N LYS A 47 13.55 2.53 -11.91
CA LYS A 47 15.01 2.43 -11.68
C LYS A 47 15.73 1.78 -12.86
N GLN A 48 15.05 0.93 -13.63
CA GLN A 48 15.62 0.20 -14.76
C GLN A 48 14.78 0.36 -16.04
N PRO A 49 14.64 1.58 -16.58
CA PRO A 49 13.72 1.86 -17.69
C PRO A 49 14.14 1.22 -19.02
N HIS A 50 15.41 0.83 -19.17
CA HIS A 50 15.91 0.13 -20.35
C HIS A 50 15.55 -1.37 -20.36
N ARG A 51 15.07 -1.88 -19.22
CA ARG A 51 14.68 -3.28 -19.06
C ARG A 51 13.16 -3.34 -19.10
N ASP A 52 12.62 -3.47 -20.31
CA ASP A 52 11.21 -3.79 -20.48
C ASP A 52 10.95 -5.16 -19.84
N ARG A 53 10.08 -5.17 -18.82
CA ARG A 53 9.68 -6.39 -18.13
C ARG A 53 8.19 -6.60 -18.28
N TRP A 54 7.83 -7.86 -18.47
CA TRP A 54 6.44 -8.30 -18.46
C TRP A 54 6.15 -9.00 -17.14
N PHE A 55 5.00 -8.70 -16.56
CA PHE A 55 4.56 -9.23 -15.28
C PHE A 55 3.13 -9.74 -15.40
N TRP A 56 2.84 -10.80 -14.69
CA TRP A 56 1.46 -11.22 -14.45
C TRP A 56 0.79 -10.25 -13.48
N ASP A 57 -0.53 -10.16 -13.55
CA ASP A 57 -1.31 -9.25 -12.71
C ASP A 57 -1.21 -9.57 -11.21
N ASP A 58 -1.01 -10.83 -10.85
CA ASP A 58 -0.73 -11.28 -9.49
C ASP A 58 0.65 -10.85 -8.95
N GLN A 59 1.56 -10.37 -9.81
CA GLN A 59 2.89 -9.86 -9.43
C GLN A 59 2.91 -8.33 -9.25
N LEU A 60 1.79 -7.67 -9.54
CA LEU A 60 1.68 -6.22 -9.54
C LEU A 60 0.68 -5.75 -8.47
N GLY A 61 1.07 -4.73 -7.72
CA GLY A 61 0.25 -4.08 -6.73
C GLY A 61 -0.02 -2.61 -7.06
N GLY A 62 -0.96 -2.01 -6.32
CA GLY A 62 -1.09 -0.56 -6.29
C GLY A 62 0.16 0.10 -5.70
N THR A 63 0.35 1.40 -5.97
CA THR A 63 1.46 2.18 -5.40
C THR A 63 1.28 2.51 -3.92
N LYS A 64 0.11 2.19 -3.36
CA LYS A 64 -0.19 2.31 -1.94
C LYS A 64 -0.58 0.96 -1.39
N GLU A 65 -0.08 0.68 -0.19
CA GLU A 65 -0.42 -0.49 0.58
C GLU A 65 -1.07 -0.04 1.88
N THR A 66 -2.16 -0.71 2.27
CA THR A 66 -2.89 -0.39 3.50
C THR A 66 -2.93 -1.60 4.42
N CYS A 67 -2.81 -1.33 5.72
CA CYS A 67 -2.97 -2.33 6.77
C CYS A 67 -3.91 -1.76 7.83
N ARG A 68 -4.82 -2.59 8.32
CA ARG A 68 -5.71 -2.23 9.43
C ARG A 68 -5.44 -3.16 10.61
N VAL A 69 -5.10 -2.57 11.75
CA VAL A 69 -4.96 -3.29 13.02
C VAL A 69 -6.08 -2.86 13.94
N THR A 70 -6.68 -3.82 14.63
CA THR A 70 -7.73 -3.59 15.62
C THR A 70 -7.31 -4.22 16.94
N ILE A 71 -7.22 -3.42 17.99
CA ILE A 71 -6.92 -3.88 19.34
C ILE A 71 -8.18 -3.73 20.18
N GLU A 72 -8.78 -4.87 20.53
CA GLU A 72 -9.97 -4.92 21.37
C GLU A 72 -9.58 -5.00 22.85
N GLY A 73 -10.25 -4.20 23.67
CA GLY A 73 -10.14 -4.21 25.11
C GLY A 73 -11.45 -4.66 25.76
N GLU A 74 -11.52 -4.47 27.08
CA GLU A 74 -12.74 -4.78 27.83
C GLU A 74 -13.89 -3.83 27.50
N SER A 75 -15.12 -4.26 27.82
CA SER A 75 -16.34 -3.44 27.66
C SER A 75 -16.60 -2.95 26.22
N GLY A 76 -16.06 -3.65 25.23
CA GLY A 76 -16.20 -3.29 23.81
C GLY A 76 -15.42 -2.06 23.37
N GLN A 77 -14.47 -1.59 24.20
CA GLN A 77 -13.51 -0.56 23.80
C GLN A 77 -12.59 -1.10 22.71
N THR A 78 -12.39 -0.33 21.64
CA THR A 78 -11.52 -0.75 20.54
C THR A 78 -10.64 0.40 20.06
N LEU A 79 -9.38 0.10 19.75
CA LEU A 79 -8.49 1.00 19.01
C LEU A 79 -8.33 0.46 17.58
N VAL A 80 -8.51 1.33 16.59
CA VAL A 80 -8.33 0.99 15.18
C VAL A 80 -7.20 1.82 14.61
N TYR A 81 -6.22 1.13 14.03
CA TYR A 81 -5.06 1.69 13.35
C TYR A 81 -5.26 1.48 11.86
N ASP A 82 -5.29 2.57 11.11
CA ASP A 82 -5.23 2.55 9.66
C ASP A 82 -3.83 3.01 9.24
N LEU A 83 -3.03 2.07 8.74
CA LEU A 83 -1.69 2.30 8.24
C LEU A 83 -1.72 2.35 6.71
N THR A 84 -0.98 3.28 6.14
CA THR A 84 -0.78 3.38 4.69
C THR A 84 0.69 3.61 4.41
N MET A 85 1.28 2.76 3.56
CA MET A 85 2.59 2.98 2.97
C MET A 85 2.41 3.48 1.54
N ASP A 86 2.97 4.65 1.25
CA ASP A 86 2.95 5.24 -0.09
C ASP A 86 4.32 5.06 -0.75
N TYR A 87 4.41 4.12 -1.69
CA TYR A 87 5.67 3.82 -2.37
C TYR A 87 6.12 4.97 -3.26
N GLU A 88 5.22 5.88 -3.67
CA GLU A 88 5.60 7.08 -4.42
C GLU A 88 6.23 8.17 -3.53
N LYS A 89 6.05 8.07 -2.21
CA LYS A 89 6.53 9.05 -1.22
C LYS A 89 7.49 8.40 -0.25
N ASN A 90 8.69 8.08 -0.72
CA ASN A 90 9.82 7.54 0.07
C ASN A 90 9.52 6.30 0.93
N ARG A 91 8.38 5.64 0.71
CA ARG A 91 7.89 4.51 1.54
C ARG A 91 7.58 4.90 2.98
N ASP A 92 7.28 6.17 3.23
CA ASP A 92 6.86 6.62 4.56
C ASP A 92 5.54 5.95 4.95
N ILE A 93 5.47 5.48 6.20
CA ILE A 93 4.24 4.91 6.76
C ILE A 93 3.46 6.03 7.43
N THR A 94 2.29 6.34 6.88
CA THR A 94 1.30 7.18 7.56
C THR A 94 0.37 6.31 8.40
N MET A 95 0.14 6.68 9.64
CA MET A 95 -0.73 5.96 10.57
C MET A 95 -1.79 6.90 11.15
N THR A 96 -3.04 6.46 11.13
CA THR A 96 -4.16 7.12 11.81
C THR A 96 -4.73 6.18 12.87
N ILE A 97 -4.96 6.69 14.08
CA ILE A 97 -5.51 5.92 15.20
C ILE A 97 -6.86 6.51 15.58
N THR A 98 -7.87 5.65 15.70
CA THR A 98 -9.21 6.04 16.13
C THR A 98 -9.69 5.16 17.28
N GLY A 99 -10.42 5.77 18.21
CA GLY A 99 -11.10 5.06 19.29
C GLY A 99 -12.52 4.68 18.87
N ARG A 100 -13.01 3.55 19.37
CA ARG A 100 -14.43 3.20 19.33
C ARG A 100 -14.88 2.81 20.72
N ASN A 101 -15.99 3.43 21.13
CA ASN A 101 -16.61 3.24 22.44
C ASN A 101 -15.60 3.34 23.60
N PRO A 102 -15.02 4.52 23.89
CA PRO A 102 -15.37 5.86 23.39
C PRO A 102 -14.64 6.26 22.09
N ASN A 103 -15.05 7.35 21.44
CA ASN A 103 -14.30 7.90 20.28
C ASN A 103 -13.04 8.66 20.72
N ASN A 104 -13.08 9.25 21.91
CA ASN A 104 -11.97 10.00 22.48
C ASN A 104 -10.91 9.03 23.00
N LEU A 105 -9.74 8.99 22.34
CA LEU A 105 -8.60 8.14 22.73
C LEU A 105 -8.18 8.36 24.18
N MET A 106 -8.32 9.58 24.70
CA MET A 106 -7.94 9.94 26.07
C MET A 106 -8.85 9.35 27.14
N GLU A 107 -10.00 8.77 26.77
CA GLU A 107 -10.94 8.12 27.68
C GLU A 107 -10.77 6.60 27.74
N HIS A 108 -10.02 6.00 26.81
CA HIS A 108 -9.74 4.57 26.84
C HIS A 108 -8.86 4.20 28.04
N ARG A 109 -9.21 3.12 28.74
CA ARG A 109 -8.46 2.60 29.90
C ARG A 109 -8.42 1.09 29.84
N GLY A 110 -7.24 0.50 30.01
CA GLY A 110 -7.06 -0.96 30.05
C GLY A 110 -5.84 -1.45 29.28
N LEU A 111 -5.72 -2.76 29.16
CA LEU A 111 -4.57 -3.43 28.54
C LEU A 111 -4.39 -3.04 27.06
N HIS A 112 -5.47 -2.76 26.31
CA HIS A 112 -5.40 -2.32 24.91
C HIS A 112 -4.63 -1.01 24.73
N MET A 113 -4.66 -0.11 25.73
CA MET A 113 -3.86 1.11 25.73
C MET A 113 -2.37 0.84 25.99
N LEU A 114 -2.06 -0.13 26.85
CA LEU A 114 -0.67 -0.54 27.08
C LEU A 114 -0.08 -1.24 25.83
N MET A 115 -0.85 -2.15 25.22
CA MET A 115 -0.47 -2.79 23.96
C MET A 115 -0.31 -1.78 22.82
N SER A 116 -1.19 -0.77 22.78
CA SER A 116 -1.08 0.38 21.87
C SER A 116 0.25 1.11 22.04
N SER A 117 0.65 1.43 23.27
CA SER A 117 1.94 2.10 23.54
C SER A 117 3.11 1.29 23.01
N HIS A 118 3.18 -0.01 23.32
CA HIS A 118 4.27 -0.87 22.85
C HIS A 118 4.31 -1.03 21.34
N LEU A 119 3.14 -1.11 20.70
CA LEU A 119 3.07 -1.15 19.23
C LEU A 119 3.61 0.15 18.63
N LEU A 120 3.22 1.30 19.18
CA LEU A 120 3.71 2.62 18.76
C LEU A 120 5.21 2.78 18.96
N GLU A 121 5.73 2.37 20.11
CA GLU A 121 7.17 2.35 20.41
C GLU A 121 7.94 1.54 19.36
N GLY A 122 7.42 0.36 18.98
CA GLY A 122 8.00 -0.48 17.94
C GLY A 122 8.06 0.18 16.56
N PHE A 123 7.08 1.01 16.20
CA PHE A 123 7.11 1.80 14.97
C PHE A 123 8.13 2.93 15.04
N THR A 124 8.29 3.59 16.18
CA THR A 124 9.26 4.70 16.34
C THR A 124 10.71 4.23 16.38
N ALA A 125 10.96 2.99 16.82
CA ALA A 125 12.30 2.42 16.88
C ALA A 125 12.87 2.00 15.50
N GLN A 126 12.06 2.05 14.43
CA GLN A 126 12.51 1.73 13.06
C GLN A 126 13.25 2.86 12.33
N GLU A 127 13.38 4.06 12.92
CA GLU A 127 14.35 5.05 12.46
C GLU A 127 15.74 4.72 13.02
N VAL A 128 16.50 3.82 12.37
CA VAL A 128 17.96 3.82 12.15
C VAL A 128 18.33 2.44 11.60
N GLU A 129 18.53 2.37 10.29
CA GLU A 129 19.64 1.60 9.68
C GLU A 129 19.89 2.22 8.31
N VAL A 130 20.90 3.09 8.27
CA VAL A 130 21.53 3.55 7.02
C VAL A 130 22.72 2.62 6.82
N GLU A 131 22.58 1.65 5.91
CA GLU A 131 23.73 1.05 5.21
C GLU A 131 23.70 1.45 3.74
#